data_AF-A0A438HQD2-F1
#
_entry.id   AF-A0A438HQD2-F1
#
_cell.length_a   1.000
_cell.length_b   1.000
_cell.length_c   1.000
_cell.angle_alpha   90.00
_cell.angle_beta   90.00
_cell.angle_gamma   90.00
#
_symmetry.space_group_name_H-M   'P 1'
#
loop_
_entity.id
_entity.type
_entity.pdbx_description
1 polymer ?
#
loop_
_entity_poly.entity_id
_entity_poly.type
_entity_poly.pdbx_seq_one_letter_code
_entity_poly.pdbx_strand_id
1 'polypeptide(L)'
;MEESSLTAAPSILDGDNYETWPARMIVHLQALDLYKERKTRKAKAKASLFATVSPSILIKIMKIDLAVEIWEYLKEEYKGDERIKNMKVMNLIQEFEMKKMKESNAIKDYGAQLLSIGDKVRLLGKEFSN
;
A
#
# COMPACT_ATOMS: atom_id res chain seq x y z
N MET A 1 -26.49 -0.59 19.58
CA MET A 1 -25.96 0.27 18.50
C MET A 1 -24.46 0.16 18.60
N GLU A 2 -23.90 -0.87 17.96
CA GLU A 2 -22.45 -1.10 17.95
C GLU A 2 -21.85 -0.17 16.91
N GLU A 3 -21.14 0.86 17.38
CA GLU A 3 -20.23 1.61 16.51
C GLU A 3 -19.13 0.64 16.07
N SER A 4 -19.30 0.10 14.88
CA SER A 4 -18.25 -0.65 14.19
C SER A 4 -17.10 0.32 13.93
N SER A 5 -16.05 0.24 14.75
CA SER A 5 -14.82 0.99 14.54
C SER A 5 -14.21 0.54 13.21
N LEU A 6 -14.39 1.34 12.15
CA LEU A 6 -13.99 1.05 10.78
C LEU A 6 -12.47 1.02 10.52
N THR A 7 -11.63 0.94 11.54
CA THR A 7 -10.18 0.84 11.34
C THR A 7 -9.74 -0.61 11.44
N ALA A 8 -9.99 -1.39 10.39
CA ALA A 8 -9.35 -2.69 10.22
C ALA A 8 -7.83 -2.52 10.40
N ALA A 9 -7.18 -3.45 11.12
CA ALA A 9 -5.73 -3.42 11.26
C ALA A 9 -5.05 -3.42 9.88
N PRO A 10 -3.98 -2.64 9.66
CA PRO A 10 -3.27 -2.64 8.38
C PRO A 10 -2.83 -4.05 8.04
N SER A 11 -2.95 -4.40 6.75
CA SER A 11 -2.46 -5.69 6.25
C SER A 11 -0.96 -5.85 6.55
N ILE A 12 -0.53 -7.09 6.77
CA ILE A 12 0.88 -7.39 7.04
C ILE A 12 1.72 -7.02 5.81
N LEU A 13 2.76 -6.21 5.97
CA LEU A 13 3.78 -5.97 4.95
C LEU A 13 4.62 -7.24 4.80
N ASP A 14 4.56 -7.83 3.61
CA ASP A 14 5.30 -9.06 3.25
C ASP A 14 6.42 -8.79 2.24
N GLY A 15 6.48 -7.58 1.69
CA GLY A 15 7.44 -7.14 0.68
C GLY A 15 6.81 -6.95 -0.71
N ASP A 16 5.73 -7.67 -1.01
CA ASP A 16 5.08 -7.62 -2.33
C ASP A 16 3.94 -6.59 -2.38
N ASN A 17 3.34 -6.29 -1.23
CA ASN A 17 2.19 -5.41 -1.11
C ASN A 17 2.52 -3.94 -0.77
N TYR A 18 3.81 -3.56 -0.83
CA TYR A 18 4.26 -2.23 -0.40
C TYR A 18 3.58 -1.08 -1.14
N GLU A 19 3.09 -1.23 -2.37
CA GLU A 19 2.42 -0.11 -3.05
C GLU A 19 1.13 0.35 -2.35
N THR A 20 0.44 -0.55 -1.65
CA THR A 20 -0.83 -0.26 -0.97
C THR A 20 -0.69 -0.11 0.55
N TRP A 21 0.36 -0.70 1.13
CA TRP A 21 0.57 -0.75 2.57
C TRP A 21 0.75 0.63 3.22
N PRO A 22 1.56 1.57 2.69
CA PRO A 22 1.76 2.89 3.28
C PRO A 22 0.47 3.67 3.44
N ALA A 23 -0.42 3.65 2.44
CA ALA A 23 -1.70 4.34 2.49
C ALA A 23 -2.57 3.81 3.65
N ARG A 24 -2.65 2.48 3.81
CA ARG A 24 -3.40 1.84 4.93
C ARG A 24 -2.78 2.18 6.28
N MET A 25 -1.46 2.15 6.37
CA MET A 25 -0.75 2.46 7.61
C MET A 25 -0.94 3.92 8.03
N ILE A 26 -0.83 4.87 7.09
CA ILE A 26 -1.05 6.30 7.36
C ILE A 26 -2.44 6.54 7.94
N VAL A 27 -3.49 5.96 7.33
CA VAL A 27 -4.86 6.09 7.82
C VAL A 27 -5.01 5.51 9.22
N HIS A 28 -4.41 4.35 9.48
CA HIS A 28 -4.44 3.72 10.80
C HIS A 28 -3.74 4.58 11.87
N LEU A 29 -2.55 5.13 11.57
CA LEU A 29 -1.83 6.01 12.49
C LEU A 29 -2.58 7.33 12.73
N GLN A 30 -3.22 7.90 11.71
CA GLN A 30 -4.05 9.09 11.86
C GLN A 30 -5.25 8.84 12.77
N ALA A 31 -5.94 7.70 12.59
CA ALA A 31 -7.03 7.32 13.49
C ALA A 31 -6.52 7.15 14.93
N LEU A 32 -5.41 6.46 15.13
CA LEU A 32 -4.78 6.32 16.44
C LEU A 32 -4.44 7.68 17.08
N ASP A 33 -3.97 8.64 16.29
CA ASP A 33 -3.64 9.99 16.74
C ASP A 33 -4.86 10.81 17.17
N LEU A 34 -6.03 10.57 16.56
CA LEU A 34 -7.30 11.20 16.91
C LEU A 34 -7.88 10.66 18.22
N TYR A 35 -7.78 9.35 18.45
CA TYR A 35 -8.40 8.69 19.61
C TYR A 35 -7.51 8.65 20.86
N LYS A 36 -6.21 9.00 20.78
CA LYS A 36 -5.25 8.69 21.86
C LYS A 36 -4.43 9.89 22.34
N GLU A 37 -4.11 9.88 23.63
CA GLU A 37 -3.32 10.92 24.30
C GLU A 37 -1.90 11.09 23.74
N ARG A 38 -1.44 12.34 23.63
CA ARG A 38 -0.11 12.72 23.08
C ARG A 38 1.06 11.94 23.69
N LYS A 39 1.02 11.66 24.99
CA LYS A 39 2.12 10.98 25.71
C LYS A 39 2.39 9.56 25.21
N THR A 40 1.36 8.86 24.72
CA THR A 40 1.48 7.46 24.27
C THR A 40 1.66 7.32 22.76
N ARG A 41 1.64 8.43 22.02
CA ARG A 41 1.60 8.45 20.56
C ARG A 41 2.81 7.76 19.93
N LYS A 42 4.02 8.14 20.36
CA LYS A 42 5.28 7.61 19.81
C LYS A 42 5.40 6.10 19.99
N ALA A 43 5.15 5.62 21.22
CA ALA A 43 5.22 4.18 21.53
C ALA A 43 4.18 3.38 20.74
N LYS A 44 2.97 3.91 20.57
CA LYS A 44 1.90 3.25 19.83
C LYS A 44 2.15 3.24 18.32
N ALA A 45 2.74 4.30 17.76
CA ALA A 45 3.17 4.29 16.37
C ALA A 45 4.19 3.18 16.10
N LYS A 46 5.20 3.03 16.98
CA LYS A 46 6.17 1.93 16.90
C LYS A 46 5.49 0.56 16.99
N ALA A 47 4.60 0.38 17.97
CA ALA A 47 3.86 -0.88 18.14
C ALA A 47 3.00 -1.22 16.91
N SER A 48 2.33 -0.24 16.32
CA SER A 48 1.54 -0.42 15.09
C SER A 48 2.41 -0.82 13.90
N LEU A 49 3.59 -0.21 13.74
CA LEU A 49 4.55 -0.62 12.69
C LEU A 49 5.02 -2.06 12.91
N PHE A 50 5.29 -2.47 14.15
CA PHE A 50 5.72 -3.84 14.46
C PHE A 50 4.61 -4.87 14.23
N ALA A 51 3.35 -4.52 14.54
CA ALA A 51 2.20 -5.42 14.40
C ALA A 51 1.77 -5.66 12.94
N THR A 52 2.30 -4.89 12.00
CA THR A 52 1.83 -4.84 10.61
C THR A 52 2.93 -5.17 9.61
N VAL A 53 4.02 -5.76 10.09
CA VAL A 53 5.10 -6.30 9.26
C VAL A 53 5.21 -7.81 9.48
N SER A 54 5.69 -8.52 8.47
CA SER A 54 5.95 -9.95 8.60
C SER A 54 7.13 -10.23 9.54
N PRO A 55 7.29 -11.46 10.07
CA PRO A 55 8.41 -11.79 10.96
C PRO A 55 9.79 -11.52 10.35
N SER A 56 9.96 -11.73 9.04
CA SER A 56 11.23 -11.47 8.34
C SER A 56 11.59 -9.98 8.32
N ILE A 57 10.58 -9.11 8.15
CA ILE A 57 10.75 -7.66 8.19
C ILE A 57 10.93 -7.17 9.62
N LEU A 58 10.21 -7.76 10.59
CA LEU A 58 10.34 -7.43 12.00
C LEU A 58 11.79 -7.56 12.49
N ILE A 59 12.48 -8.65 12.10
CA ILE A 59 13.90 -8.88 12.44
C ILE A 59 14.79 -7.74 11.92
N LYS A 60 14.50 -7.18 10.74
CA LYS A 60 15.26 -6.07 10.15
C LYS A 60 15.08 -4.76 10.94
N ILE A 61 13.86 -4.49 11.41
CA ILE A 61 13.51 -3.22 12.07
C ILE A 61 13.60 -3.25 13.60
N MET A 62 13.78 -4.42 14.22
CA MET A 62 13.67 -4.58 15.68
C MET A 62 14.68 -3.74 16.49
N LYS A 63 15.83 -3.40 15.89
CA LYS A 63 16.89 -2.60 16.52
C LYS A 63 16.68 -1.10 16.38
N ILE A 64 15.68 -0.67 15.61
CA ILE A 64 15.40 0.74 15.36
C ILE A 64 14.46 1.25 16.46
N ASP A 65 14.85 2.37 17.07
CA ASP A 65 14.15 2.88 18.24
C ASP A 65 13.00 3.82 17.91
N LEU A 66 13.17 4.67 16.89
CA LEU A 66 12.18 5.66 16.54
C LEU A 66 11.23 5.15 15.45
N ALA A 67 9.93 5.35 15.66
CA ALA A 67 8.91 5.00 14.67
C ALA A 67 9.14 5.69 13.31
N VAL A 68 9.67 6.92 13.31
CA VAL A 68 10.01 7.65 12.08
C VAL A 68 11.16 6.99 11.32
N GLU A 69 12.18 6.49 12.01
CA GLU A 69 13.30 5.78 11.39
C GLU A 69 12.86 4.43 10.83
N ILE A 70 11.98 3.72 11.53
CA ILE A 70 11.36 2.48 11.01
C ILE A 70 10.59 2.77 9.73
N TRP A 71 9.80 3.85 9.71
CA TRP A 71 9.01 4.24 8.54
C TRP A 71 9.89 4.56 7.33
N GLU A 72 10.93 5.37 7.49
CA GLU A 72 11.85 5.70 6.40
C GLU A 72 12.64 4.46 5.94
N TYR A 73 13.08 3.60 6.85
CA TYR A 73 13.72 2.33 6.47
C TYR A 73 12.81 1.46 5.59
N LEU A 74 11.55 1.25 6.01
CA LEU A 74 10.59 0.47 5.23
C LEU A 74 10.32 1.11 3.87
N LYS A 75 10.36 2.43 3.79
CA LYS A 75 10.21 3.16 2.54
C LYS A 75 11.41 2.99 1.63
N GLU A 76 12.63 3.12 2.12
CA GLU A 76 13.82 2.93 1.29
C GLU A 76 13.95 1.50 0.80
N GLU A 77 13.73 0.51 1.68
CA GLU A 77 13.87 -0.91 1.35
C GLU A 77 12.79 -1.41 0.38
N TYR A 78 11.54 -0.93 0.52
CA TYR A 78 10.38 -1.52 -0.16
C TYR A 78 9.64 -0.60 -1.12
N LYS A 79 10.02 0.69 -1.25
CA LYS A 79 9.48 1.58 -2.31
C LYS A 79 9.73 1.04 -3.72
N GLY A 80 10.51 -0.04 -3.86
CA GLY A 80 10.69 -0.82 -5.07
C GLY A 80 11.79 -0.24 -5.94
N ASP A 81 12.54 -1.12 -6.60
CA ASP A 81 13.47 -0.73 -7.66
C ASP A 81 12.67 -0.09 -8.80
N GLU A 82 13.02 1.14 -9.21
CA GLU A 82 12.40 1.82 -10.34
C GLU A 82 12.37 0.94 -11.59
N ARG A 83 13.38 0.09 -11.79
CA ARG A 83 13.43 -0.87 -12.89
C ARG A 83 12.30 -1.89 -12.80
N ILE A 84 12.05 -2.45 -11.61
CA ILE A 84 10.96 -3.40 -11.38
C ILE A 84 9.60 -2.70 -11.55
N LYS A 85 9.45 -1.47 -11.04
CA LYS A 85 8.24 -0.65 -11.24
C LYS A 85 7.96 -0.40 -12.71
N ASN A 86 8.97 0.04 -13.46
CA ASN A 86 8.86 0.26 -14.91
C ASN A 86 8.53 -1.03 -15.67
N MET A 87 9.11 -2.17 -15.28
CA MET A 87 8.77 -3.47 -15.86
C MET A 87 7.31 -3.86 -15.61
N LYS A 88 6.80 -3.68 -14.37
CA LYS A 88 5.38 -3.90 -14.04
C LYS A 88 4.46 -2.99 -14.86
N VAL A 89 4.84 -1.72 -15.05
CA VAL A 89 4.09 -0.77 -15.90
C VAL A 89 4.05 -1.24 -17.35
N MET A 90 5.19 -1.65 -17.92
CA MET A 90 5.23 -2.16 -19.30
C MET A 90 4.32 -3.39 -19.49
N ASN A 91 4.31 -4.32 -18.52
CA ASN A 91 3.41 -5.47 -18.56
C ASN A 91 1.94 -5.06 -18.51
N LEU A 92 1.58 -4.02 -17.75
CA LEU A 92 0.20 -3.49 -17.69
C LEU A 92 -0.21 -2.77 -18.98
N ILE A 93 0.70 -2.02 -19.60
CA ILE A 93 0.48 -1.41 -20.93
C ILE A 93 0.23 -2.50 -21.96
N GLN A 94 1.06 -3.54 -21.97
CA GLN A 94 0.88 -4.68 -22.85
C GLN A 94 -0.45 -5.41 -22.58
N GLU A 95 -0.84 -5.60 -21.31
CA GLU A 95 -2.14 -6.17 -20.94
C GLU A 95 -3.29 -5.32 -21.53
N PHE A 96 -3.20 -3.99 -21.40
CA PHE A 96 -4.19 -3.06 -21.94
C PHE A 96 -4.29 -3.15 -23.46
N GLU A 97 -3.17 -3.11 -24.18
CA GLU A 97 -3.11 -3.21 -25.65
C GLU A 97 -3.67 -4.53 -26.17
N MET A 98 -3.41 -5.63 -25.46
CA MET A 98 -3.93 -6.96 -25.82
C MET A 98 -5.40 -7.15 -25.43
N LYS A 99 -5.95 -6.27 -24.58
CA LYS A 99 -7.30 -6.43 -24.04
C LYS A 99 -8.34 -6.16 -25.11
N LYS A 100 -9.05 -7.20 -25.55
CA LYS A 100 -10.20 -7.07 -26.45
C LYS A 100 -11.50 -7.37 -25.72
N MET A 101 -12.53 -6.58 -25.99
CA MET A 101 -13.88 -6.87 -25.52
C MET A 101 -14.38 -8.14 -26.21
N LYS A 102 -14.88 -9.10 -25.43
CA LYS A 102 -15.58 -10.27 -25.96
C LYS A 102 -17.04 -9.93 -26.21
N GLU A 103 -17.68 -10.62 -27.15
CA GLU A 103 -19.13 -10.46 -27.42
C GLU A 103 -20.00 -10.72 -26.19
N SER A 104 -19.54 -11.61 -25.29
CA SER A 104 -20.22 -11.94 -24.04
C SER A 104 -20.04 -10.90 -22.92
N ASN A 105 -19.14 -9.92 -23.08
CA ASN A 105 -18.86 -8.96 -22.02
C ASN A 105 -19.91 -7.84 -22.02
N ALA A 106 -20.42 -7.47 -20.86
CA ALA A 106 -21.13 -6.20 -20.74
C ALA A 106 -20.15 -5.03 -20.88
N ILE A 107 -20.59 -3.95 -21.54
CA ILE A 107 -19.77 -2.72 -21.74
C ILE A 107 -19.26 -2.19 -20.39
N LYS A 108 -20.12 -2.19 -19.37
CA LYS A 108 -19.77 -1.74 -18.01
C LYS A 108 -18.62 -2.56 -17.41
N ASP A 109 -18.67 -3.88 -17.55
CA ASP A 109 -17.67 -4.77 -16.96
C ASP A 109 -16.34 -4.66 -17.68
N TYR A 110 -16.36 -4.51 -19.01
CA TYR A 110 -15.15 -4.24 -19.79
C TYR A 110 -14.54 -2.88 -19.41
N GLY A 111 -15.36 -1.83 -19.29
CA GLY A 111 -14.90 -0.52 -18.82
C GLY A 111 -14.26 -0.56 -17.43
N ALA A 112 -14.86 -1.29 -16.49
CA ALA A 112 -14.30 -1.48 -15.15
C ALA A 112 -12.94 -2.20 -15.18
N GLN A 113 -12.74 -3.16 -16.08
CA GLN A 113 -11.45 -3.83 -16.25
C GLN A 113 -10.37 -2.88 -16.78
N LEU A 114 -10.70 -2.04 -17.77
CA LEU A 114 -9.75 -1.05 -18.30
C LEU A 114 -9.36 -0.02 -17.24
N LEU A 115 -10.34 0.48 -16.46
CA LEU A 115 -10.09 1.37 -15.34
C LEU A 115 -9.17 0.73 -14.30
N SER A 116 -9.38 -0.55 -13.97
CA SER A 116 -8.52 -1.28 -13.03
C SER A 116 -7.06 -1.35 -13.49
N ILE A 117 -6.80 -1.50 -14.80
CA ILE A 117 -5.43 -1.47 -15.34
C ILE A 117 -4.84 -0.06 -15.17
N GLY A 118 -5.60 0.99 -15.51
CA GLY A 118 -5.17 2.38 -15.34
C GLY A 118 -4.85 2.73 -13.87
N ASP A 119 -5.66 2.27 -12.93
CA ASP A 119 -5.45 2.50 -11.50
C ASP A 119 -4.18 1.79 -10.98
N LYS A 120 -3.88 0.58 -11.47
CA LYS A 120 -2.63 -0.12 -11.17
C LYS A 120 -1.40 0.61 -11.70
N VAL A 121 -1.48 1.20 -12.90
CA VAL A 121 -0.37 2.00 -13.47
C VAL A 121 -0.15 3.26 -12.64
N ARG A 122 -1.22 3.95 -12.24
CA ARG A 122 -1.15 5.14 -11.38
C ARG A 122 -0.55 4.80 -10.00
N LEU A 123 -0.92 3.66 -9.44
CA LEU A 123 -0.38 3.17 -8.16
C LEU A 123 1.14 2.97 -8.21
N LEU A 124 1.70 2.58 -9.36
CA LEU A 124 3.14 2.41 -9.57
C LEU A 124 3.90 3.75 -9.75
N GLY A 125 3.22 4.89 -9.64
CA GLY A 125 3.84 6.23 -9.68
C GLY A 125 4.05 6.78 -11.10
N LYS A 126 3.43 6.18 -12.13
CA LYS A 126 3.41 6.74 -13.48
C LYS A 126 2.16 7.59 -13.66
N GLU A 127 2.37 8.89 -13.86
CA GLU A 127 1.33 9.77 -14.37
C GLU A 127 1.29 9.65 -15.90
N PHE A 128 0.08 9.55 -16.46
CA PHE A 128 -0.11 9.66 -17.90
C PHE A 128 -0.01 11.14 -18.25
N SER A 129 1.03 11.54 -18.97
CA SER A 129 1.12 12.89 -19.53
C SER A 129 -0.01 13.10 -20.55
N ASN A 130 -0.68 14.24 -20.46
CA ASN A 130 -1.69 14.70 -21.43
C ASN A 130 -1.08 15.04 -22.79
#